data_AF-A0A2D8UH23-F1
#
_entry.id   AF-A0A2D8UH23-F1
#
_cell.length_a   1.000
_cell.length_b   1.000
_cell.length_c   1.000
_cell.angle_alpha   90.00
_cell.angle_beta   90.00
_cell.angle_gamma   90.00
#
_symmetry.space_group_name_H-M   'P 1'
#
loop_
_entity.id
_entity.type
_entity.pdbx_description
1 polymer ?
#
loop_
_entity_poly.entity_id
_entity_poly.type
_entity_poly.pdbx_seq_one_letter_code
_entity_poly.pdbx_strand_id
1 'polypeptide(L)'
;MKNSYLFILIILCFYSCKKDSKQENLPLEDINLVINSSQELDSISLKPVNSDKEIFPSNYNYKSDTLRFNLNDNINNLYFVNFYSKQHIPRLPIWLDGEKVIVDIEIKKYPKVSKVKNSPLYLNSQEYSSTLKELYKDDKKNKEAINEYLFKKIKEHQTSPFVFVPAEIFVYNNRENEAQLRRLDSILQQLSPELKKSPLNVQSRLKEHLSK
;
A
#
# COMPACT_ATOMS: atom_id res chain seq x y z
N MET A 1 -11.67 -51.44 53.81
CA MET A 1 -12.13 -50.65 52.64
C MET A 1 -11.54 -49.24 52.72
N LYS A 2 -10.26 -49.10 52.38
CA LYS A 2 -9.52 -47.82 52.35
C LYS A 2 -8.50 -48.04 51.26
N ASN A 3 -8.77 -47.61 50.02
CA ASN A 3 -7.81 -47.44 48.92
C ASN A 3 -8.53 -47.11 47.59
N SER A 4 -9.47 -46.16 47.60
CA SER A 4 -10.12 -45.72 46.35
C SER A 4 -10.18 -44.21 46.15
N TYR A 5 -9.62 -43.42 47.07
CA TYR A 5 -9.63 -41.95 46.97
C TYR A 5 -8.32 -41.32 46.48
N LEU A 6 -7.25 -42.10 46.31
CA LEU A 6 -5.93 -41.57 45.90
C LEU A 6 -5.79 -41.41 44.37
N PHE A 7 -6.66 -42.03 43.57
CA PHE A 7 -6.54 -42.00 42.11
C PHE A 7 -7.25 -40.80 41.46
N ILE A 8 -8.16 -40.13 42.18
CA ILE A 8 -8.92 -38.98 41.66
C ILE A 8 -8.12 -37.66 41.76
N LEU A 9 -7.10 -37.59 42.63
CA LEU A 9 -6.32 -36.37 42.83
C LEU A 9 -5.24 -36.12 41.75
N ILE A 10 -4.85 -37.15 40.99
CA ILE A 10 -3.76 -37.05 40.00
C ILE A 10 -4.26 -36.54 38.62
N ILE A 11 -5.57 -36.66 38.33
CA ILE A 11 -6.14 -36.24 37.04
C ILE A 11 -6.37 -34.73 36.96
N LEU A 12 -6.39 -34.01 38.08
CA LEU A 12 -6.58 -32.55 38.11
C LEU A 12 -5.31 -31.73 37.78
N CYS A 13 -4.14 -32.38 37.63
CA CYS A 13 -2.90 -31.69 37.26
C CYS A 13 -2.70 -31.49 35.74
N PHE A 14 -3.63 -31.95 34.89
CA PHE A 14 -3.60 -31.74 33.44
C PHE A 14 -4.48 -30.60 32.94
N TYR A 15 -4.94 -29.69 33.82
CA TYR A 15 -5.33 -28.36 33.38
C TYR A 15 -4.08 -27.58 32.99
N SER A 16 -3.59 -27.98 31.82
CA SER A 16 -2.89 -27.20 30.82
C SER A 16 -2.97 -25.73 31.16
N CYS A 17 -1.82 -25.22 31.62
CA CYS A 17 -1.47 -23.84 31.46
C CYS A 17 -1.52 -23.56 29.94
N LYS A 18 -2.72 -23.31 29.42
CA LYS A 18 -2.87 -22.46 28.25
C LYS A 18 -2.31 -21.14 28.73
N LYS A 19 -1.02 -20.95 28.47
CA LYS A 19 -0.47 -19.63 28.26
C LYS A 19 -1.30 -19.11 27.09
N ASP A 20 -2.45 -18.52 27.42
CA ASP A 20 -2.99 -17.45 26.62
C ASP A 20 -1.82 -16.50 26.54
N SER A 21 -1.09 -16.56 25.42
CA SER A 21 -0.26 -15.44 25.03
C SER A 21 -1.26 -14.30 24.98
N LYS A 22 -1.35 -13.55 26.07
CA LYS A 22 -1.79 -12.17 26.01
C LYS A 22 -0.88 -11.60 24.95
N GLN A 23 -1.39 -11.56 23.73
CA GLN A 23 -0.87 -10.74 22.68
C GLN A 23 -0.87 -9.37 23.35
N GLU A 24 0.29 -8.95 23.85
CA GLU A 24 0.43 -7.61 24.38
C GLU A 24 -0.11 -6.74 23.27
N ASN A 25 -1.20 -6.01 23.55
CA ASN A 25 -1.71 -4.98 22.67
C ASN A 25 -0.68 -3.86 22.68
N LEU A 26 0.47 -4.14 22.08
CA LEU A 26 1.50 -3.16 21.89
C LEU A 26 0.91 -2.12 20.93
N PRO A 27 1.04 -0.83 21.24
CA PRO A 27 0.33 0.22 20.53
C PRO A 27 0.74 0.24 19.05
N LEU A 28 -0.27 0.23 18.17
CA LEU A 28 -0.08 0.46 16.74
C LEU A 28 0.37 1.91 16.52
N GLU A 29 1.32 2.09 15.61
CA GLU A 29 1.72 3.40 15.09
C GLU A 29 1.04 3.67 13.75
N ASP A 30 1.50 4.66 12.99
CA ASP A 30 0.86 5.07 11.74
C ASP A 30 0.85 3.92 10.73
N ILE A 31 2.02 3.34 10.42
CA ILE A 31 2.14 2.16 9.55
C ILE A 31 2.74 1.00 10.35
N ASN A 32 2.12 -0.16 10.23
CA ASN A 32 2.52 -1.38 10.94
C ASN A 32 2.70 -2.50 9.92
N LEU A 33 3.91 -3.03 9.79
CA LEU A 33 4.22 -4.12 8.86
C LEU A 33 4.36 -5.44 9.61
N VAL A 34 3.61 -6.45 9.18
CA VAL A 34 3.75 -7.83 9.64
C VAL A 34 4.47 -8.62 8.56
N ILE A 35 5.69 -9.07 8.86
CA ILE A 35 6.58 -9.66 7.85
C ILE A 35 6.67 -11.17 8.08
N ASN A 36 6.21 -11.94 7.10
CA ASN A 36 6.41 -13.39 7.05
C ASN A 36 7.42 -13.71 5.94
N SER A 37 8.66 -13.98 6.31
CA SER A 37 9.76 -14.19 5.37
C SER A 37 10.44 -15.54 5.59
N SER A 38 10.68 -16.27 4.49
CA SER A 38 11.58 -17.43 4.51
C SER A 38 13.06 -17.06 4.38
N GLN A 39 13.35 -15.78 4.13
CA GLN A 39 14.70 -15.22 4.00
C GLN A 39 15.05 -14.44 5.26
N GLU A 40 16.31 -14.53 5.69
CA GLU A 40 16.86 -13.69 6.76
C GLU A 40 16.93 -12.23 6.28
N LEU A 41 16.43 -11.29 7.09
CA LEU A 41 16.43 -9.86 6.78
C LEU A 41 17.32 -9.14 7.79
N ASP A 42 18.20 -8.28 7.28
CA ASP A 42 19.06 -7.42 8.08
C ASP A 42 18.29 -6.18 8.57
N SER A 43 17.46 -5.59 7.71
CA SER A 43 16.56 -4.47 8.07
C SER A 43 15.43 -4.25 7.07
N ILE A 44 14.44 -3.43 7.45
CA ILE A 44 13.37 -2.96 6.58
C ILE A 44 13.21 -1.45 6.77
N SER A 45 13.00 -0.73 5.67
CA SER A 45 12.66 0.71 5.70
C SER A 45 11.45 1.02 4.82
N LEU A 46 10.81 2.15 5.08
CA LEU A 46 9.79 2.75 4.23
C LEU A 46 10.33 4.02 3.59
N LYS A 47 10.06 4.21 2.30
CA LYS A 47 10.35 5.47 1.58
C LYS A 47 9.09 5.97 0.89
N PRO A 48 8.48 7.10 1.32
CA PRO A 48 7.37 7.69 0.58
C PRO A 48 7.87 8.27 -0.75
N VAL A 49 7.06 8.20 -1.80
CA VAL A 49 7.49 8.59 -3.17
C VAL A 49 7.88 10.06 -3.27
N ASN A 50 7.29 10.92 -2.44
CA ASN A 50 7.52 12.38 -2.44
C ASN A 50 8.67 12.82 -1.52
N SER A 51 9.48 11.89 -1.00
CA SER A 51 10.61 12.20 -0.14
C SER A 51 11.80 11.32 -0.47
N ASP A 52 13.00 11.87 -0.31
CA ASP A 52 14.22 11.07 -0.39
C ASP A 52 14.61 10.39 0.92
N LYS A 53 13.95 10.77 2.02
CA LYS A 53 14.24 10.24 3.35
C LYS A 53 13.61 8.88 3.56
N GLU A 54 14.44 7.92 3.96
CA GLU A 54 13.97 6.63 4.47
C GLU A 54 13.52 6.73 5.92
N ILE A 55 12.52 5.92 6.25
CA ILE A 55 11.88 5.85 7.56
C ILE A 55 12.13 4.43 8.07
N PHE A 56 12.82 4.33 9.19
CA PHE A 56 13.13 3.07 9.86
C PHE A 56 12.11 2.80 10.97
N PRO A 57 11.86 1.53 11.31
CA PRO A 57 10.91 1.20 12.35
C PRO A 57 11.34 1.77 13.70
N SER A 58 10.39 2.29 14.48
CA SER A 58 10.62 2.83 15.82
C SER A 58 11.02 1.72 16.80
N ASN A 59 10.50 0.52 16.61
CA ASN A 59 10.82 -0.66 17.37
C ASN A 59 11.89 -1.50 16.65
N TYR A 60 13.17 -1.17 16.88
CA TYR A 60 14.33 -1.88 16.32
C TYR A 60 14.51 -3.33 16.79
N ASN A 61 13.56 -3.91 17.54
CA ASN A 61 13.65 -5.29 18.00
C ASN A 61 13.04 -6.22 16.94
N TYR A 62 13.87 -6.75 16.04
CA TYR A 62 13.48 -7.71 14.98
C TYR A 62 12.78 -8.98 15.47
N LYS A 63 12.73 -9.22 16.78
CA LYS A 63 11.91 -10.28 17.40
C LYS A 63 10.44 -9.89 17.60
N SER A 64 10.04 -8.66 17.30
CA SER A 64 8.63 -8.29 17.32
C SER A 64 7.95 -8.72 16.03
N ASP A 65 6.79 -9.37 16.16
CA ASP A 65 5.98 -9.83 15.03
C ASP A 65 5.48 -8.70 14.11
N THR A 66 5.62 -7.44 14.54
CA THR A 66 5.16 -6.26 13.79
C THR A 66 6.16 -5.11 13.91
N LEU A 67 6.68 -4.66 12.76
CA LEU A 67 7.49 -3.44 12.64
C LEU A 67 6.57 -2.22 12.59
N ARG A 68 6.90 -1.17 13.33
CA ARG A 68 6.06 0.03 13.48
C ARG A 68 6.80 1.26 13.02
N PHE A 69 6.10 2.07 12.24
CA PHE A 69 6.63 3.26 11.63
C PHE A 69 5.75 4.43 12.04
N ASN A 70 6.38 5.38 12.72
CA ASN A 70 5.80 6.68 13.04
C ASN A 70 6.15 7.67 11.93
N LEU A 71 5.14 8.37 11.44
CA LEU A 71 5.24 9.34 10.37
C LEU A 71 4.93 10.73 10.91
N ASN A 72 5.66 11.72 10.40
CA ASN A 72 5.40 13.12 10.75
C ASN A 72 4.18 13.70 10.02
N ASP A 73 3.73 13.03 8.96
CA ASP A 73 2.70 13.49 8.03
C ASP A 73 1.60 12.44 7.88
N ASN A 74 0.43 12.86 7.39
CA ASN A 74 -0.69 11.97 7.14
C ASN A 74 -0.34 10.86 6.13
N ILE A 75 -0.81 9.64 6.39
CA ILE A 75 -0.72 8.53 5.44
C ILE A 75 -1.71 8.82 4.32
N ASN A 76 -1.20 9.25 3.18
CA ASN A 76 -1.91 9.30 1.90
C ASN A 76 -0.89 9.38 0.78
N ASN A 77 -0.25 8.25 0.48
CA ASN A 77 0.91 8.24 -0.42
C ASN A 77 1.22 6.86 -1.00
N LEU A 78 2.09 6.86 -2.01
CA LEU A 78 2.83 5.67 -2.41
C LEU A 78 4.06 5.52 -1.51
N TYR A 79 4.20 4.36 -0.88
CA TYR A 79 5.38 3.97 -0.12
C TYR A 79 6.12 2.85 -0.83
N PHE A 80 7.44 2.89 -0.80
CA PHE A 80 8.29 1.76 -1.13
C PHE A 80 8.75 1.09 0.16
N VAL A 81 8.43 -0.19 0.32
CA VAL A 81 9.03 -1.03 1.35
C VAL A 81 10.35 -1.56 0.82
N ASN A 82 11.44 -1.16 1.45
CA ASN A 82 12.78 -1.63 1.13
C ASN A 82 13.15 -2.75 2.10
N PHE A 83 13.71 -3.83 1.56
CA PHE A 83 14.17 -4.98 2.32
C PHE A 83 15.69 -5.08 2.16
N TYR A 84 16.41 -5.08 3.27
CA TYR A 84 17.85 -5.26 3.29
C TYR A 84 18.14 -6.67 3.78
N SER A 85 18.80 -7.46 2.95
CA SER A 85 19.30 -8.78 3.29
C SER A 85 20.51 -9.11 2.45
N LYS A 86 21.18 -10.21 2.78
CA LYS A 86 22.28 -10.76 1.95
C LYS A 86 21.85 -11.09 0.53
N GLN A 87 20.58 -11.43 0.33
CA GLN A 87 20.02 -11.75 -0.99
C GLN A 87 19.28 -10.53 -1.53
N HIS A 88 19.31 -10.30 -2.85
CA HIS A 88 18.55 -9.19 -3.40
C HIS A 88 17.05 -9.47 -3.31
N ILE A 89 16.33 -8.62 -2.58
CA ILE A 89 14.87 -8.59 -2.53
C ILE A 89 14.40 -7.28 -3.19
N PRO A 90 13.56 -7.33 -4.24
CA PRO A 90 13.08 -6.12 -4.88
C PRO A 90 12.20 -5.32 -3.91
N ARG A 91 12.29 -3.99 -3.95
CA ARG A 91 11.38 -3.12 -3.18
C ARG A 91 9.92 -3.37 -3.56
N LEU A 92 9.01 -3.18 -2.61
CA LEU A 92 7.58 -3.37 -2.80
C LEU A 92 6.84 -2.01 -2.77
N PRO A 93 6.27 -1.55 -3.89
CA PRO A 93 5.41 -0.36 -3.90
C PRO A 93 4.03 -0.67 -3.30
N ILE A 94 3.55 0.18 -2.39
CA ILE A 94 2.23 0.07 -1.76
C ILE A 94 1.57 1.44 -1.61
N TRP A 95 0.34 1.55 -2.10
CA TRP A 95 -0.51 2.73 -1.89
C TRP A 95 -1.21 2.61 -0.55
N LEU A 96 -0.97 3.59 0.34
CA LEU A 96 -1.53 3.58 1.68
C LEU A 96 -2.19 4.93 2.01
N ASP A 97 -3.26 4.84 2.78
CA ASP A 97 -3.96 5.94 3.42
C ASP A 97 -4.57 5.50 4.76
N GLY A 98 -5.07 6.46 5.54
CA GLY A 98 -5.84 6.19 6.76
C GLY A 98 -4.99 6.21 8.03
N GLU A 99 -5.53 5.60 9.10
CA GLU A 99 -4.92 5.61 10.43
C GLU A 99 -4.58 4.19 10.88
N LYS A 100 -3.42 4.04 11.51
CA LYS A 100 -2.95 2.76 12.08
C LYS A 100 -3.07 1.62 11.07
N VAL A 101 -2.50 1.85 9.90
CA VAL A 101 -2.52 0.93 8.77
C VAL A 101 -1.72 -0.31 9.13
N ILE A 102 -2.26 -1.48 8.80
CA ILE A 102 -1.58 -2.77 8.99
C ILE A 102 -1.39 -3.42 7.63
N VAL A 103 -0.16 -3.77 7.30
CA VAL A 103 0.22 -4.42 6.04
C VAL A 103 0.90 -5.75 6.34
N ASP A 104 0.27 -6.84 5.94
CA ASP A 104 0.86 -8.17 6.03
C ASP A 104 1.62 -8.44 4.72
N ILE A 105 2.91 -8.74 4.82
CA ILE A 105 3.81 -8.98 3.69
C ILE A 105 4.38 -10.38 3.79
N GLU A 106 4.28 -11.14 2.70
CA GLU A 106 4.89 -12.46 2.56
C GLU A 106 6.08 -12.39 1.62
N ILE A 107 7.24 -12.89 2.06
CA ILE A 107 8.48 -12.96 1.28
C ILE A 107 8.90 -14.42 1.16
N LYS A 108 8.53 -15.02 0.02
CA LYS A 108 9.07 -16.32 -0.40
C LYS A 108 10.26 -16.08 -1.33
N LYS A 109 9.97 -15.89 -2.62
CA LYS A 109 10.96 -15.48 -3.63
C LYS A 109 10.91 -13.97 -3.89
N TYR A 110 9.71 -13.41 -3.95
CA TYR A 110 9.44 -11.98 -4.12
C TYR A 110 8.48 -11.52 -3.04
N PRO A 111 8.59 -10.27 -2.57
CA PRO A 111 7.66 -9.73 -1.60
C PRO A 111 6.30 -9.52 -2.24
N LYS A 112 5.25 -9.89 -1.52
CA LYS A 112 3.86 -9.61 -1.90
C LYS A 112 3.07 -9.17 -0.68
N VAL A 113 2.12 -8.28 -0.88
CA VAL A 113 1.13 -7.94 0.15
C VAL A 113 0.09 -9.06 0.20
N SER A 114 -0.06 -9.69 1.36
CA SER A 114 -1.10 -10.71 1.59
C SER A 114 -2.39 -10.08 2.12
N LYS A 115 -2.29 -9.01 2.91
CA LYS A 115 -3.43 -8.31 3.48
C LYS A 115 -3.09 -6.86 3.83
N VAL A 116 -4.08 -5.99 3.70
CA VAL A 116 -4.01 -4.62 4.25
C VAL A 116 -5.28 -4.35 5.06
N LYS A 117 -5.12 -3.67 6.18
CA LYS A 117 -6.22 -3.15 7.01
C LYS A 117 -6.08 -1.64 7.18
N ASN A 118 -7.21 -0.97 7.31
CA ASN A 118 -7.33 0.47 7.56
C ASN A 118 -6.77 1.38 6.45
N SER A 119 -6.60 0.88 5.22
CA SER A 119 -6.28 1.69 4.05
C SER A 119 -7.26 1.45 2.90
N PRO A 120 -8.29 2.31 2.74
CA PRO A 120 -9.16 2.31 1.57
C PRO A 120 -8.41 2.49 0.24
N LEU A 121 -7.37 3.33 0.20
CA LEU A 121 -6.57 3.60 -1.00
C LEU A 121 -5.88 2.34 -1.52
N TYR A 122 -5.38 1.47 -0.63
CA TYR A 122 -4.81 0.19 -1.05
C TYR A 122 -5.85 -0.63 -1.83
N LEU A 123 -7.05 -0.82 -1.26
CA LEU A 123 -8.12 -1.60 -1.88
C LEU A 123 -8.55 -0.97 -3.21
N ASN A 124 -8.74 0.35 -3.24
CA ASN A 124 -9.09 1.11 -4.44
C ASN A 124 -8.02 0.97 -5.54
N SER A 125 -6.73 0.93 -5.18
CA SER A 125 -5.64 0.75 -6.14
C SER A 125 -5.61 -0.65 -6.77
N GLN A 126 -5.98 -1.67 -6.00
CA GLN A 126 -6.11 -3.05 -6.48
C GLN A 126 -7.31 -3.20 -7.42
N GLU A 127 -8.47 -2.67 -7.01
CA GLU A 127 -9.67 -2.62 -7.85
C GLU A 127 -9.38 -1.87 -9.15
N TYR A 128 -8.76 -0.69 -9.06
CA TYR A 128 -8.34 0.11 -10.21
C TYR A 128 -7.54 -0.71 -11.23
N SER A 129 -6.49 -1.37 -10.75
CA SER A 129 -5.61 -2.16 -11.60
C SER A 129 -6.36 -3.34 -12.24
N SER A 130 -7.22 -4.02 -11.48
CA SER A 130 -7.99 -5.16 -11.99
C SER A 130 -9.03 -4.73 -13.02
N THR A 131 -9.83 -3.69 -12.74
CA THR A 131 -10.85 -3.20 -13.67
C THR A 131 -10.22 -2.70 -14.95
N LEU A 132 -9.13 -1.94 -14.85
CA LEU A 132 -8.44 -1.42 -16.02
C LEU A 132 -7.88 -2.56 -16.89
N LYS A 133 -7.29 -3.59 -16.28
CA LYS A 133 -6.84 -4.79 -16.99
C LYS A 133 -7.97 -5.48 -17.74
N GLU A 134 -9.16 -5.58 -17.15
CA GLU A 134 -10.33 -6.16 -17.82
C GLU A 134 -10.79 -5.33 -19.01
N LEU A 135 -10.83 -4.00 -18.86
CA LEU A 135 -11.22 -3.09 -19.96
C LEU A 135 -10.27 -3.19 -21.16
N TYR A 136 -8.96 -3.39 -20.93
CA TYR A 136 -7.96 -3.54 -21.98
C TYR A 136 -7.96 -4.89 -22.70
N LYS A 137 -8.79 -5.87 -22.30
CA LYS A 137 -8.88 -7.15 -23.04
C LYS A 137 -9.40 -6.99 -24.48
N ASP A 138 -10.19 -5.94 -24.74
CA ASP A 138 -10.66 -5.56 -26.09
C ASP A 138 -10.60 -4.02 -26.22
N ASP A 139 -9.38 -3.49 -26.15
CA ASP A 139 -9.09 -2.05 -26.09
C ASP A 139 -9.66 -1.24 -27.27
N LYS A 140 -9.65 -1.81 -28.48
CA LYS A 140 -10.20 -1.19 -29.68
C LYS A 140 -11.70 -0.90 -29.56
N LYS A 141 -12.46 -1.80 -28.92
CA LYS A 141 -13.90 -1.60 -28.68
C LYS A 141 -14.17 -0.78 -27.43
N ASN A 142 -13.29 -0.84 -26.45
CA ASN A 142 -13.50 -0.25 -25.14
C ASN A 142 -12.85 1.13 -24.94
N LYS A 143 -12.32 1.77 -26.00
CA LYS A 143 -11.58 3.04 -25.87
C LYS A 143 -12.35 4.12 -25.10
N GLU A 144 -13.64 4.28 -25.39
CA GLU A 144 -14.50 5.23 -24.68
C GLU A 144 -14.69 4.84 -23.21
N ALA A 145 -15.03 3.58 -22.94
CA ALA A 145 -15.19 3.05 -21.58
C ALA A 145 -13.90 3.16 -20.74
N ILE A 146 -12.73 2.94 -21.35
CA ILE A 146 -11.42 3.15 -20.71
C ILE A 146 -11.25 4.62 -20.33
N ASN A 147 -11.52 5.54 -21.24
CA ASN A 147 -11.40 6.98 -20.99
C ASN A 147 -12.37 7.46 -19.90
N GLU A 148 -13.61 7.00 -19.91
CA GLU A 148 -14.60 7.31 -18.87
C GLU A 148 -14.16 6.78 -17.51
N TYR A 149 -13.69 5.53 -17.47
CA TYR A 149 -13.18 4.92 -16.25
C TYR A 149 -11.99 5.67 -15.67
N LEU A 150 -11.01 6.03 -16.50
CA LEU A 150 -9.85 6.82 -16.09
C LEU A 150 -10.27 8.20 -15.56
N PHE A 151 -11.18 8.91 -16.24
CA PHE A 151 -11.69 10.19 -15.75
C PHE A 151 -12.42 10.09 -14.42
N LYS A 152 -13.25 9.05 -14.26
CA LYS A 152 -13.94 8.77 -12.99
C LYS A 152 -12.90 8.64 -11.87
N LYS A 153 -11.86 7.84 -12.08
CA LYS A 153 -10.79 7.62 -11.08
C LYS A 153 -9.97 8.88 -10.81
N ILE A 154 -9.70 9.71 -11.82
CA ILE A 154 -9.05 11.02 -11.64
C ILE A 154 -9.89 11.92 -10.72
N LYS A 155 -11.22 11.97 -10.92
CA LYS A 155 -12.12 12.77 -10.08
C LYS A 155 -12.24 12.23 -8.65
N GLU A 156 -12.32 10.92 -8.48
CA GLU A 156 -12.42 10.27 -7.16
C GLU A 156 -11.19 10.51 -6.28
N HIS A 157 -10.02 10.72 -6.87
CA HIS A 157 -8.75 10.76 -6.14
C HIS A 157 -8.06 12.12 -6.14
N GLN A 158 -8.77 13.23 -6.40
CA GLN A 158 -8.18 14.59 -6.47
C GLN A 158 -7.44 15.06 -5.20
N THR A 159 -7.63 14.39 -4.07
CA THR A 159 -6.96 14.67 -2.80
C THR A 159 -5.79 13.72 -2.50
N SER A 160 -5.44 12.81 -3.43
CA SER A 160 -4.40 11.80 -3.26
C SER A 160 -3.38 11.86 -4.41
N PRO A 161 -2.07 11.62 -4.15
CA PRO A 161 -1.09 11.45 -5.22
C PRO A 161 -1.45 10.34 -6.22
N PHE A 162 -2.34 9.41 -5.82
CA PHE A 162 -2.87 8.38 -6.70
C PHE A 162 -3.60 8.93 -7.93
N VAL A 163 -4.12 10.17 -7.90
CA VAL A 163 -4.75 10.84 -9.07
C VAL A 163 -3.90 10.80 -10.32
N PHE A 164 -2.57 10.83 -10.15
CA PHE A 164 -1.64 10.88 -11.27
C PHE A 164 -1.50 9.54 -11.99
N VAL A 165 -1.83 8.42 -11.35
CA VAL A 165 -1.79 7.09 -11.97
C VAL A 165 -2.79 6.99 -13.14
N PRO A 166 -4.10 7.21 -12.95
CA PRO A 166 -5.03 7.23 -14.07
C PRO A 166 -4.81 8.41 -15.01
N ALA A 167 -4.32 9.56 -14.52
CA ALA A 167 -4.03 10.70 -15.38
C ALA A 167 -2.91 10.41 -16.38
N GLU A 168 -1.85 9.70 -15.98
CA GLU A 168 -0.74 9.32 -16.87
C GLU A 168 -1.23 8.44 -18.03
N ILE A 169 -2.03 7.42 -17.70
CA ILE A 169 -2.62 6.53 -18.71
C ILE A 169 -3.58 7.31 -19.61
N PHE A 170 -4.34 8.25 -19.05
CA PHE A 170 -5.23 9.10 -19.81
C PHE A 170 -4.48 9.95 -20.84
N VAL A 171 -3.36 10.57 -20.45
CA VAL A 171 -2.48 11.34 -21.35
C VAL A 171 -1.99 10.45 -22.49
N TYR A 172 -1.47 9.26 -22.15
CA TYR A 172 -0.97 8.32 -23.15
C TYR A 172 -2.02 7.93 -24.19
N ASN A 173 -3.24 7.59 -23.74
CA ASN A 173 -4.34 7.18 -24.62
C ASN A 173 -4.90 8.30 -25.50
N ASN A 174 -4.73 9.56 -25.09
CA ASN A 174 -5.36 10.72 -25.72
C ASN A 174 -4.32 11.73 -26.24
N ARG A 175 -3.08 11.30 -26.48
CA ARG A 175 -1.96 12.15 -26.94
C ARG A 175 -2.22 12.98 -28.21
N GLU A 176 -3.19 12.56 -29.02
CA GLU A 176 -3.62 13.21 -30.28
C GLU A 176 -5.01 13.86 -30.16
N ASN A 177 -5.65 13.82 -28.99
CA ASN A 177 -6.97 14.39 -28.74
C ASN A 177 -6.87 15.59 -27.80
N GLU A 178 -6.61 16.76 -28.38
CA GLU A 178 -6.41 18.02 -27.66
C GLU A 178 -7.58 18.36 -26.71
N ALA A 179 -8.83 18.16 -27.13
CA ALA A 179 -10.00 18.45 -26.32
C ALA A 179 -10.01 17.64 -25.01
N GLN A 180 -9.66 16.35 -25.08
CA GLN A 180 -9.56 15.48 -23.90
C GLN A 180 -8.39 15.89 -23.00
N LEU A 181 -7.24 16.27 -23.58
CA LEU A 181 -6.07 16.72 -22.83
C LEU A 181 -6.33 18.07 -22.13
N ARG A 182 -7.02 19.02 -22.77
CA ARG A 182 -7.42 20.30 -22.14
C ARG A 182 -8.39 20.08 -20.98
N ARG A 183 -9.33 19.14 -21.13
CA ARG A 183 -10.23 18.75 -20.04
C ARG A 183 -9.47 18.18 -18.85
N LEU A 184 -8.47 17.34 -19.09
CA LEU A 184 -7.59 16.84 -18.03
C LEU A 184 -6.79 17.98 -17.39
N ASP A 185 -6.20 18.88 -18.18
CA ASP A 185 -5.41 20.00 -17.65
C ASP A 185 -6.23 20.86 -16.69
N SER A 186 -7.46 21.20 -17.07
CA SER A 186 -8.38 21.97 -16.20
C SER A 186 -8.63 21.28 -14.86
N ILE A 187 -8.69 19.95 -14.82
CA ILE A 187 -8.85 19.20 -13.57
C ILE A 187 -7.54 19.24 -12.76
N LEU A 188 -6.41 18.98 -13.39
CA LEU A 188 -5.11 18.95 -12.70
C LEU A 188 -4.70 20.34 -12.16
N GLN A 189 -5.12 21.41 -12.83
CA GLN A 189 -4.93 22.79 -12.36
C GLN A 189 -5.68 23.11 -11.07
N GLN A 190 -6.72 22.34 -10.71
CA GLN A 190 -7.49 22.53 -9.48
C GLN A 190 -6.91 21.77 -8.28
N LEU A 191 -5.93 20.88 -8.49
CA LEU A 191 -5.30 20.13 -7.40
C LEU A 191 -4.55 21.06 -6.44
N SER A 192 -4.38 20.60 -5.19
CA SER A 192 -3.66 21.35 -4.17
C SER A 192 -2.19 21.59 -4.56
N PRO A 193 -1.55 22.65 -4.06
CA PRO A 193 -0.14 22.93 -4.34
C PRO A 193 0.80 21.77 -3.96
N GLU A 194 0.49 21.04 -2.88
CA GLU A 194 1.28 19.91 -2.40
C GLU A 194 1.24 18.75 -3.40
N LEU A 195 0.06 18.42 -3.92
CA LEU A 195 -0.10 17.37 -4.93
C LEU A 195 0.60 17.74 -6.24
N LYS A 196 0.54 19.01 -6.64
CA LYS A 196 1.24 19.49 -7.84
C LYS A 196 2.77 19.37 -7.75
N LYS A 197 3.34 19.33 -6.54
CA LYS A 197 4.77 19.09 -6.31
C LYS A 197 5.13 17.60 -6.29
N SER A 198 4.15 16.71 -6.34
CA SER A 198 4.39 15.26 -6.36
C SER A 198 5.30 14.90 -7.55
N PRO A 199 6.30 14.03 -7.35
CA PRO A 199 7.11 13.51 -8.45
C PRO A 199 6.32 12.66 -9.43
N LEU A 200 5.09 12.27 -9.09
CA LEU A 200 4.17 11.57 -9.98
C LEU A 200 3.41 12.52 -10.91
N ASN A 201 3.48 13.84 -10.71
CA ASN A 201 2.71 14.80 -11.49
C ASN A 201 2.97 14.66 -12.99
N VAL A 202 1.90 14.62 -13.77
CA VAL A 202 1.90 14.43 -15.23
C VAL A 202 1.76 15.72 -16.03
N GLN A 203 1.62 16.89 -15.39
CA GLN A 203 1.33 18.17 -16.06
C GLN A 203 2.40 18.59 -17.08
N SER A 204 3.68 18.31 -16.84
CA SER A 204 4.74 18.59 -17.82
C SER A 204 4.51 17.80 -19.12
N ARG A 205 4.32 16.49 -18.98
CA ARG A 205 4.04 15.57 -20.10
C ARG A 205 2.75 15.93 -20.82
N LEU A 206 1.71 16.29 -20.09
CA LEU A 206 0.45 16.79 -20.67
C LEU A 206 0.68 18.02 -21.56
N LYS A 207 1.47 18.99 -21.09
CA LYS A 207 1.75 20.23 -21.82
C LYS A 207 2.52 20.00 -23.11
N GLU A 208 3.43 19.03 -23.15
CA GLU A 208 4.16 18.64 -24.39
C GLU A 208 3.23 18.24 -25.54
N HIS A 209 2.02 17.76 -25.23
CA HIS A 209 1.00 17.40 -26.21
C HIS A 209 0.03 18.54 -26.55
N LEU A 210 -0.05 19.58 -25.70
CA LEU A 210 -0.91 20.75 -25.91
C LEU A 210 -0.20 21.92 -26.61
N SER A 211 1.13 21.89 -26.66
CA SER A 211 1.97 22.91 -27.29
C SER A 211 2.41 22.58 -28.73
N LYS A 212 1.82 21.53 -29.33
CA LYS A 212 2.02 21.13 -30.72
C LYS A 212 0.89 21.66 -31.58
#